data_AF-A0ABD1L0Z7-F1
#
_entry.id   AF-A0ABD1L0Z7-F1
#
_cell.length_a   1.000
_cell.length_b   1.000
_cell.length_c   1.000
_cell.angle_alpha   90.00
_cell.angle_beta   90.00
_cell.angle_gamma   90.00
#
_symmetry.space_group_name_H-M   'P 1'
#
loop_
_entity.id
_entity.type
_entity.pdbx_description
1 polymer ?
#
loop_
_entity_poly.entity_id
_entity_poly.type
_entity_poly.pdbx_seq_one_letter_code
_entity_poly.pdbx_strand_id
1 'polypeptide(L)'
;MKMEPLLLLLLCSFSLTLAATDHAQNDSLSLPPQSFEFDITANKAKTSYLVNFNVTTAGRETVPVRANVDTGSDLTWLFGWACQDNKCYCDHAECIQEPTKQPEVGNCDACKNLPNPSCSNEVCRYWPLVYAGGFQTGGMLTRGIFWFNSKQFADVWFGLVDRSKGKFKKDSAGLVGLGRGKLSFISQLRIPFKFSYCLFDPSHPSSSTKLLMGEDVKINEQHRTTLDDRDCDPSHYCVRLKSISLNNKQVDVGEDNMIIDSGTTFTRLKKSIFEKFIQEVNNIMGRRSDPKKIGNYKYEHCYEFQENTQPLDSVSFVFENDLRLKLKKVNFFDEIYDDDAGRKKYLCLTVKKFQGAKEENVLGSRAQIDFEVAISDTPDNKYVSFTEKNCNGKQSNINNTNKEEQLAFQE
;
A
#
# COMPACT_ATOMS: atom_id res chain seq x y z
N MET A 1 -45.36 -37.13 78.12
CA MET A 1 -45.32 -36.38 79.40
C MET A 1 -43.88 -36.40 79.90
N LYS A 2 -43.33 -35.21 80.22
CA LYS A 2 -41.93 -34.92 80.63
C LYS A 2 -40.93 -34.91 79.46
N MET A 3 -39.98 -33.99 79.30
CA MET A 3 -39.50 -32.84 80.10
C MET A 3 -38.63 -32.00 79.14
N GLU A 4 -38.83 -30.69 79.07
CA GLU A 4 -37.73 -29.72 78.89
C GLU A 4 -37.14 -29.43 80.29
N PRO A 5 -35.85 -29.04 80.49
CA PRO A 5 -35.32 -27.78 79.94
C PRO A 5 -33.77 -27.66 79.73
N LEU A 6 -33.37 -26.50 79.17
CA LEU A 6 -32.12 -25.73 79.36
C LEU A 6 -30.79 -26.41 78.93
N LEU A 7 -29.74 -25.81 78.35
CA LEU A 7 -29.16 -24.46 78.30
C LEU A 7 -27.91 -24.67 77.36
N LEU A 8 -27.46 -23.83 76.44
CA LEU A 8 -26.66 -22.62 76.65
C LEU A 8 -26.13 -22.20 75.26
N LEU A 9 -26.29 -20.93 74.87
CA LEU A 9 -25.67 -20.34 73.68
C LEU A 9 -24.17 -20.13 73.89
N LEU A 10 -23.35 -20.59 72.93
CA LEU A 10 -21.98 -20.12 72.70
C LEU A 10 -21.80 -19.94 71.19
N LEU A 11 -21.88 -18.68 70.74
CA LEU A 11 -21.50 -18.26 69.39
C LEU A 11 -19.97 -18.11 69.35
N CYS A 12 -19.28 -19.07 68.74
CA CYS A 12 -17.90 -18.90 68.29
C CYS A 12 -17.92 -18.67 66.77
N SER A 13 -17.70 -17.43 66.35
CA SER A 13 -17.43 -17.06 64.97
C SER A 13 -16.00 -17.47 64.59
N PHE A 14 -15.86 -18.51 63.76
CA PHE A 14 -14.60 -18.81 63.06
C PHE A 14 -14.63 -18.13 61.69
N SER A 15 -13.84 -17.06 61.54
CA SER A 15 -13.46 -16.52 60.24
C SER A 15 -12.33 -17.37 59.67
N LEU A 16 -12.61 -18.14 58.61
CA LEU A 16 -11.60 -18.88 57.87
C LEU A 16 -11.02 -17.98 56.78
N THR A 17 -9.83 -17.43 56.98
CA THR A 17 -9.04 -16.78 55.94
C THR A 17 -8.31 -17.85 55.13
N LEU A 18 -8.75 -18.10 53.90
CA LEU A 18 -7.97 -18.83 52.91
C LEU A 18 -6.90 -17.89 52.34
N ALA A 19 -5.64 -18.14 52.65
CA ALA A 19 -4.51 -17.52 51.96
C ALA A 19 -4.30 -18.23 50.61
N ALA A 20 -4.78 -17.63 49.52
CA ALA A 20 -4.38 -18.01 48.18
C ALA A 20 -3.00 -17.39 47.90
N THR A 21 -2.01 -18.23 47.65
CA THR A 21 -0.71 -17.80 47.12
C THR A 21 -0.88 -17.43 45.65
N ASP A 22 -0.97 -16.14 45.36
CA ASP A 22 -0.90 -15.60 44.00
C ASP A 22 0.52 -15.74 43.45
N HIS A 23 0.73 -16.72 42.57
CA HIS A 23 1.74 -16.61 41.52
C HIS A 23 1.06 -16.04 40.27
N ALA A 24 0.74 -14.75 40.33
CA ALA A 24 0.42 -13.97 39.15
C ALA A 24 1.73 -13.75 38.36
N GLN A 25 1.92 -14.52 37.30
CA GLN A 25 2.79 -14.09 36.21
C GLN A 25 2.22 -12.77 35.68
N ASN A 26 3.01 -11.72 35.84
CA ASN A 26 2.69 -10.37 35.40
C ASN A 26 2.86 -10.29 33.87
N ASP A 27 1.99 -10.96 33.11
CA ASP A 27 1.81 -10.69 31.68
C ASP A 27 0.93 -9.45 31.55
N SER A 28 1.57 -8.28 31.71
CA SER A 28 1.00 -7.04 31.20
C SER A 28 0.98 -7.13 29.67
N LEU A 29 -0.09 -7.70 29.12
CA LEU A 29 -0.44 -7.53 27.70
C LEU A 29 -0.58 -6.02 27.47
N SER A 30 0.49 -5.40 26.97
CA SER A 30 0.45 -4.02 26.51
C SER A 30 -0.67 -3.93 25.48
N LEU A 31 -1.54 -2.94 25.63
CA LEU A 31 -2.54 -2.65 24.61
C LEU A 31 -1.81 -2.51 23.27
N PRO A 32 -2.32 -3.12 22.18
CA PRO A 32 -1.68 -3.00 20.89
C PRO A 32 -1.55 -1.51 20.54
N PRO A 33 -0.42 -1.10 19.95
CA PRO A 33 -0.22 0.29 19.58
C PRO A 33 -1.34 0.72 18.63
N GLN A 34 -2.11 1.75 19.00
CA GLN A 34 -3.24 2.24 18.20
C GLN A 34 -2.81 2.96 16.91
N SER A 35 -1.54 3.29 16.80
CA SER A 35 -0.91 3.87 15.62
C SER A 35 0.54 3.43 15.50
N PHE A 36 1.13 3.52 14.32
CA PHE A 36 2.58 3.35 14.11
C PHE A 36 3.00 3.84 12.72
N GLU A 37 4.31 3.99 12.53
CA GLU A 37 4.87 4.40 11.24
C GLU A 37 6.05 3.52 10.81
N PHE A 38 6.26 3.46 9.50
CA PHE A 38 7.38 2.75 8.86
C PHE A 38 8.07 3.64 7.85
N ASP A 39 9.37 3.43 7.67
CA ASP A 39 10.11 4.08 6.59
C ASP A 39 9.76 3.45 5.25
N ILE A 40 9.43 4.32 4.30
CA ILE A 40 9.28 3.98 2.89
C ILE A 40 10.56 4.39 2.17
N THR A 41 11.10 3.47 1.37
CA THR A 41 12.26 3.71 0.50
C THR A 41 11.92 3.33 -0.95
N ALA A 42 12.65 3.87 -1.92
CA ALA A 42 12.50 3.44 -3.31
C ALA A 42 13.29 2.15 -3.56
N ASN A 43 12.75 1.27 -4.41
CA ASN A 43 13.51 0.10 -4.87
C ASN A 43 14.67 0.51 -5.80
N LYS A 44 15.65 -0.37 -5.99
CA LYS A 44 16.86 -0.09 -6.80
C LYS A 44 16.52 0.24 -8.25
N ALA A 45 15.45 -0.36 -8.78
CA ALA A 45 14.98 -0.08 -10.13
C ALA A 45 14.25 1.28 -10.26
N LYS A 46 13.90 1.92 -9.14
CA LYS A 46 13.19 3.20 -9.06
C LYS A 46 11.76 3.16 -9.62
N THR A 47 11.03 2.11 -9.26
CA THR A 47 9.75 1.71 -9.88
C THR A 47 8.65 1.37 -8.90
N SER A 48 9.02 1.06 -7.66
CA SER A 48 8.14 0.70 -6.56
C SER A 48 8.78 1.15 -5.25
N TYR A 49 7.99 1.09 -4.18
CA TYR A 49 8.40 1.52 -2.84
C TYR A 49 8.42 0.33 -1.89
N LEU A 50 9.42 0.31 -1.01
CA LEU A 50 9.72 -0.77 -0.10
C LEU A 50 9.54 -0.31 1.35
N VAL A 51 9.11 -1.23 2.20
CA VAL A 51 9.16 -1.12 3.67
C VAL A 51 10.08 -2.20 4.23
N ASN A 52 10.75 -1.86 5.33
CA ASN A 52 11.66 -2.75 6.04
C ASN A 52 11.02 -3.20 7.36
N PHE A 53 11.08 -4.48 7.66
CA PHE A 53 10.55 -5.08 8.88
C PHE A 53 11.22 -6.42 9.14
N ASN A 54 10.97 -7.02 10.29
CA ASN A 54 11.42 -8.39 10.56
C ASN A 54 10.23 -9.34 10.67
N VAL A 55 10.44 -10.60 10.31
CA VAL A 55 9.43 -11.65 10.41
C VAL A 55 9.98 -12.83 11.19
N THR A 56 9.20 -13.33 12.13
CA THR A 56 9.47 -14.58 12.84
C THR A 56 8.42 -15.61 12.46
N THR A 57 8.84 -16.76 11.95
CA THR A 57 7.96 -17.91 11.71
C THR A 57 8.15 -18.99 12.78
N ALA A 58 7.15 -19.85 12.96
CA ALA A 58 7.15 -20.84 14.04
C ALA A 58 8.37 -21.78 13.96
N GLY A 59 9.17 -21.78 15.04
CA GLY A 59 10.37 -22.62 15.16
C GLY A 59 11.54 -22.17 14.27
N ARG A 60 11.58 -20.90 13.87
CA ARG A 60 12.65 -20.27 13.09
C ARG A 60 13.14 -19.00 13.76
N GLU A 61 14.32 -18.54 13.33
CA GLU A 61 14.87 -17.24 13.72
C GLU A 61 14.13 -16.09 13.02
N THR A 62 14.27 -14.89 13.58
CA THR A 62 13.74 -13.65 13.02
C THR A 62 14.57 -13.21 11.82
N VAL A 63 13.90 -12.99 10.68
CA VAL A 63 14.53 -12.61 9.41
C VAL A 63 14.21 -11.16 9.08
N PRO A 64 15.19 -10.31 8.73
CA PRO A 64 14.92 -8.98 8.18
C PRO A 64 14.43 -9.09 6.73
N VAL A 65 13.38 -8.33 6.41
CA VAL A 65 12.64 -8.40 5.15
C VAL A 65 12.47 -6.99 4.59
N ARG A 66 12.64 -6.87 3.28
CA ARG A 66 12.27 -5.68 2.51
C ARG A 66 11.21 -6.08 1.48
N ALA A 67 10.05 -5.47 1.52
CA ALA A 67 8.92 -5.85 0.67
C ALA A 67 8.23 -4.63 0.06
N ASN A 68 7.61 -4.80 -1.10
CA ASN A 68 6.87 -3.72 -1.77
C ASN A 68 5.61 -3.36 -0.98
N VAL A 69 5.26 -2.07 -0.94
CA VAL A 69 3.96 -1.62 -0.42
C VAL A 69 2.95 -1.57 -1.55
N ASP A 70 1.84 -2.28 -1.40
CA ASP A 70 0.83 -2.39 -2.45
C ASP A 70 -0.61 -2.26 -1.91
N THR A 71 -1.25 -1.12 -2.21
CA THR A 71 -2.65 -0.85 -1.86
C THR A 71 -3.66 -1.61 -2.73
N GLY A 72 -3.24 -2.22 -3.83
CA GLY A 72 -4.05 -3.07 -4.69
C GLY A 72 -4.05 -4.56 -4.31
N SER A 73 -3.32 -4.97 -3.26
CA SER A 73 -3.16 -6.37 -2.88
C SER A 73 -3.83 -6.75 -1.55
N ASP A 74 -4.70 -7.75 -1.61
CA ASP A 74 -5.42 -8.33 -0.45
C ASP A 74 -4.62 -9.37 0.34
N LEU A 75 -3.41 -9.72 -0.11
CA LEU A 75 -2.55 -10.69 0.57
C LEU A 75 -1.15 -10.11 0.72
N THR A 76 -0.66 -10.05 1.96
CA THR A 76 0.77 -9.95 2.21
C THR A 76 1.42 -11.28 1.88
N TRP A 77 2.49 -11.28 1.10
CA TRP A 77 3.21 -12.49 0.75
C TRP A 77 4.71 -12.23 0.69
N LEU A 78 5.47 -13.23 1.11
CA LEU A 78 6.92 -13.21 1.15
C LEU A 78 7.47 -14.43 0.44
N PHE A 79 8.57 -14.28 -0.27
CA PHE A 79 9.23 -15.39 -0.90
C PHE A 79 9.75 -16.37 0.14
N GLY A 80 9.33 -17.61 0.01
CA GLY A 80 9.89 -18.73 0.74
C GLY A 80 11.24 -19.14 0.18
N TRP A 81 12.08 -19.73 1.05
CA TRP A 81 13.24 -20.47 0.61
C TRP A 81 12.78 -21.76 -0.07
N ALA A 82 12.55 -21.70 -1.38
CA ALA A 82 12.13 -22.84 -2.18
C ALA A 82 13.11 -23.03 -3.34
N CYS A 83 13.81 -24.16 -3.34
CA CYS A 83 14.71 -24.59 -4.42
C CYS A 83 14.19 -25.88 -5.05
N GLN A 84 13.98 -25.85 -6.35
CA GLN A 84 13.58 -27.01 -7.13
C GLN A 84 14.55 -27.18 -8.30
N ASP A 85 15.07 -28.39 -8.51
CA ASP A 85 15.97 -28.71 -9.63
C ASP A 85 17.17 -27.73 -9.78
N ASN A 86 17.85 -27.44 -8.67
CA ASN A 86 18.97 -26.47 -8.57
C ASN A 86 18.61 -25.02 -8.96
N LYS A 87 17.32 -24.66 -9.01
CA LYS A 87 16.84 -23.28 -9.15
C LYS A 87 16.05 -22.88 -7.93
N CYS A 88 16.56 -21.91 -7.19
CA CYS A 88 15.86 -21.31 -6.07
C CYS A 88 14.98 -20.16 -6.57
N TYR A 89 13.71 -20.16 -6.19
CA TYR A 89 12.79 -19.06 -6.47
C TYR A 89 13.18 -17.80 -5.68
N CYS A 90 13.87 -17.99 -4.55
CA CYS A 90 14.47 -16.96 -3.73
C CYS A 90 15.76 -17.52 -3.11
N ASP A 91 16.87 -16.80 -3.22
CA ASP A 91 18.21 -17.25 -2.85
C ASP A 91 19.00 -16.22 -2.00
N HIS A 92 18.33 -15.26 -1.38
CA HIS A 92 18.95 -14.22 -0.56
C HIS A 92 18.52 -14.26 0.91
N ALA A 93 19.26 -13.59 1.79
CA ALA A 93 19.06 -13.63 3.24
C ALA A 93 17.66 -13.18 3.70
N GLU A 94 16.96 -12.36 2.91
CA GLU A 94 15.61 -11.87 3.22
C GLU A 94 14.48 -12.88 2.90
N CYS A 95 14.80 -14.06 2.32
CA CYS A 95 13.80 -15.10 2.03
C CYS A 95 13.38 -15.83 3.31
N ILE A 96 12.09 -16.10 3.45
CA ILE A 96 11.53 -16.74 4.65
C ILE A 96 11.71 -18.25 4.58
N GLN A 97 12.31 -18.85 5.60
CA GLN A 97 12.36 -20.29 5.72
C GLN A 97 10.99 -20.86 6.09
N GLU A 98 10.63 -22.02 5.52
CA GLU A 98 9.41 -22.72 5.89
C GLU A 98 9.39 -23.01 7.41
N PRO A 99 8.27 -22.77 8.11
CA PRO A 99 8.14 -23.09 9.53
C PRO A 99 8.52 -24.56 9.82
N THR A 100 9.23 -24.82 10.92
CA THR A 100 9.59 -26.20 11.32
C THR A 100 8.50 -26.89 12.13
N LYS A 101 7.54 -26.12 12.64
CA LYS A 101 6.35 -26.61 13.31
C LYS A 101 5.18 -26.52 12.34
N GLN A 102 4.36 -27.56 12.30
CA GLN A 102 3.14 -27.60 11.48
C GLN A 102 2.30 -26.35 11.75
N PRO A 103 1.61 -25.83 10.72
CA PRO A 103 0.69 -24.73 10.95
C PRO A 103 -0.35 -25.15 11.99
N GLU A 104 -0.65 -24.22 12.88
CA GLU A 104 -1.73 -24.35 13.85
C GLU A 104 -3.11 -24.42 13.14
N VAL A 105 -4.09 -25.01 13.81
CA VAL A 105 -5.50 -25.11 13.39
C VAL A 105 -6.06 -23.77 12.87
N GLY A 106 -6.85 -23.79 11.79
CA GLY A 106 -7.59 -22.61 11.28
C GLY A 106 -7.11 -22.06 9.93
N ASN A 107 -6.05 -22.65 9.36
CA ASN A 107 -5.55 -22.34 8.02
C ASN A 107 -6.63 -22.49 6.95
N CYS A 108 -7.47 -23.52 7.03
CA CYS A 108 -8.49 -23.78 6.01
C CYS A 108 -9.61 -22.74 5.98
N ASP A 109 -9.95 -22.16 7.12
CA ASP A 109 -10.95 -21.08 7.17
C ASP A 109 -10.40 -19.78 6.58
N ALA A 110 -9.16 -19.42 6.91
CA ALA A 110 -8.47 -18.29 6.30
C ALA A 110 -8.34 -18.47 4.77
N CYS A 111 -8.13 -19.71 4.31
CA CYS A 111 -8.00 -20.09 2.89
C CYS A 111 -9.18 -19.64 2.01
N LYS A 112 -10.38 -19.53 2.58
CA LYS A 112 -11.59 -19.09 1.86
C LYS A 112 -11.48 -17.66 1.31
N ASN A 113 -10.53 -16.87 1.83
CA ASN A 113 -10.28 -15.49 1.39
C ASN A 113 -9.19 -15.40 0.29
N LEU A 114 -8.65 -16.53 -0.17
CA LEU A 114 -7.68 -16.56 -1.27
C LEU A 114 -8.35 -16.98 -2.58
N PRO A 115 -7.85 -16.53 -3.74
CA PRO A 115 -8.28 -17.04 -5.03
C PRO A 115 -7.67 -18.42 -5.30
N ASN A 116 -8.46 -19.31 -5.88
CA ASN A 116 -8.07 -20.70 -6.20
C ASN A 116 -7.38 -21.43 -5.01
N PRO A 117 -8.01 -21.46 -3.81
CA PRO A 117 -7.42 -22.10 -2.65
C PRO A 117 -7.57 -23.62 -2.74
N SER A 118 -6.63 -24.33 -2.13
CA SER A 118 -6.70 -25.76 -1.85
C SER A 118 -6.34 -25.96 -0.39
N CYS A 119 -7.20 -26.64 0.37
CA CYS A 119 -6.89 -26.98 1.76
C CYS A 119 -7.00 -28.48 2.01
N SER A 120 -5.98 -29.05 2.64
CA SER A 120 -5.95 -30.46 3.06
C SER A 120 -5.13 -30.58 4.35
N ASN A 121 -5.66 -31.29 5.35
CA ASN A 121 -5.03 -31.47 6.66
C ASN A 121 -4.54 -30.16 7.31
N GLU A 122 -5.38 -29.11 7.32
CA GLU A 122 -5.02 -27.76 7.80
C GLU A 122 -3.84 -27.10 7.05
N VAL A 123 -3.44 -27.61 5.90
CA VAL A 123 -2.47 -26.96 5.02
C VAL A 123 -3.22 -26.24 3.91
N CYS A 124 -3.27 -24.91 3.99
CA CYS A 124 -3.84 -24.06 2.95
C CYS A 124 -2.78 -23.67 1.93
N ARG A 125 -3.08 -23.88 0.65
CA ARG A 125 -2.26 -23.46 -0.48
C ARG A 125 -3.09 -22.69 -1.49
N TYR A 126 -2.45 -21.83 -2.27
CA TYR A 126 -3.11 -21.04 -3.31
C TYR A 126 -2.25 -20.97 -4.56
N TRP A 127 -2.87 -21.12 -5.74
CA TRP A 127 -2.25 -20.87 -7.03
C TRP A 127 -3.29 -20.89 -8.17
N PRO A 128 -3.21 -20.00 -9.17
CA PRO A 128 -2.39 -18.79 -9.19
C PRO A 128 -3.12 -17.62 -8.50
N LEU A 129 -2.39 -16.84 -7.71
CA LEU A 129 -2.75 -15.46 -7.41
C LEU A 129 -2.17 -14.59 -8.54
N VAL A 130 -3.03 -13.87 -9.27
CA VAL A 130 -2.67 -13.19 -10.53
C VAL A 130 -2.67 -11.68 -10.34
N TYR A 131 -1.63 -11.02 -10.83
CA TYR A 131 -1.48 -9.57 -10.81
C TYR A 131 -1.54 -8.99 -12.22
N ALA A 132 -1.70 -7.67 -12.30
CA ALA A 132 -1.61 -6.92 -13.55
C ALA A 132 -0.31 -7.26 -14.33
N GLY A 133 -0.38 -7.28 -15.66
CA GLY A 133 0.75 -7.67 -16.50
C GLY A 133 1.06 -9.18 -16.52
N GLY A 134 0.20 -10.01 -15.93
CA GLY A 134 0.29 -11.48 -16.00
C GLY A 134 1.30 -12.11 -15.04
N PHE A 135 1.77 -11.35 -14.05
CA PHE A 135 2.58 -11.89 -12.96
C PHE A 135 1.70 -12.79 -12.08
N GLN A 136 2.29 -13.86 -11.54
CA GLN A 136 1.58 -14.80 -10.68
C GLN A 136 2.45 -15.21 -9.51
N THR A 137 1.84 -15.38 -8.35
CA THR A 137 2.45 -16.01 -7.18
C THR A 137 1.56 -17.13 -6.65
N GLY A 138 2.16 -18.01 -5.85
CA GLY A 138 1.44 -18.99 -5.06
C GLY A 138 2.37 -19.74 -4.13
N GLY A 139 1.75 -20.47 -3.21
CA GLY A 139 2.45 -21.19 -2.18
C GLY A 139 1.53 -21.53 -1.02
N MET A 140 2.07 -21.54 0.19
CA MET A 140 1.35 -21.91 1.41
C MET A 140 0.89 -20.66 2.16
N LEU A 141 -0.30 -20.69 2.73
CA LEU A 141 -0.72 -19.68 3.70
C LEU A 141 -0.15 -20.06 5.08
N THR A 142 0.54 -19.12 5.73
CA THR A 142 1.18 -19.34 7.04
C THR A 142 0.92 -18.16 7.97
N ARG A 143 1.22 -18.34 9.25
CA ARG A 143 1.24 -17.27 10.25
C ARG A 143 2.65 -16.98 10.74
N GLY A 144 2.84 -15.75 11.20
CA GLY A 144 4.09 -15.34 11.84
C GLY A 144 3.90 -14.08 12.65
N ILE A 145 5.00 -13.62 13.22
CA ILE A 145 5.09 -12.38 13.96
C ILE A 145 5.82 -11.37 13.08
N PHE A 146 5.18 -10.23 12.82
CA PHE A 146 5.79 -9.12 12.10
C PHE A 146 6.27 -8.08 13.10
N TRP A 147 7.51 -7.67 12.94
CA TRP A 147 8.18 -6.69 13.80
C TRP A 147 8.51 -5.46 12.98
N PHE A 148 7.97 -4.34 13.41
CA PHE A 148 8.30 -3.06 12.81
C PHE A 148 8.85 -2.14 13.89
N ASN A 149 10.14 -1.84 13.80
CA ASN A 149 10.88 -1.22 14.89
C ASN A 149 10.69 -2.05 16.18
N SER A 150 10.20 -1.43 17.26
CA SER A 150 9.90 -2.12 18.52
C SER A 150 8.48 -2.69 18.62
N LYS A 151 7.65 -2.54 17.57
CA LYS A 151 6.24 -2.95 17.58
C LYS A 151 6.09 -4.34 17.00
N GLN A 152 5.27 -5.15 17.66
CA GLN A 152 5.04 -6.55 17.33
C GLN A 152 3.58 -6.76 16.90
N PHE A 153 3.38 -7.47 15.80
CA PHE A 153 2.07 -7.93 15.32
C PHE A 153 2.12 -9.45 15.19
N ALA A 154 1.55 -10.13 16.18
CA ALA A 154 1.46 -11.58 16.20
C ALA A 154 0.28 -12.09 15.37
N ASP A 155 0.30 -13.39 15.04
CA ASP A 155 -0.77 -14.10 14.32
C ASP A 155 -1.15 -13.49 12.96
N VAL A 156 -0.19 -12.84 12.29
CA VAL A 156 -0.40 -12.27 10.96
C VAL A 156 -0.32 -13.38 9.93
N TRP A 157 -1.40 -13.57 9.19
CA TRP A 157 -1.49 -14.42 8.01
C TRP A 157 -0.77 -13.79 6.82
N PHE A 158 0.07 -14.58 6.16
CA PHE A 158 0.73 -14.19 4.92
C PHE A 158 1.01 -15.40 4.03
N GLY A 159 1.14 -15.16 2.73
CA GLY A 159 1.53 -16.18 1.77
C GLY A 159 3.03 -16.41 1.79
N LEU A 160 3.47 -17.64 2.03
CA LEU A 160 4.83 -18.08 1.79
C LEU A 160 4.95 -18.60 0.35
N VAL A 161 5.52 -17.78 -0.53
CA VAL A 161 5.57 -18.04 -1.97
C VAL A 161 6.70 -19.01 -2.30
N ASP A 162 6.36 -20.17 -2.82
CA ASP A 162 7.30 -21.17 -3.35
C ASP A 162 7.16 -21.35 -4.87
N ARG A 163 6.23 -20.64 -5.49
CA ARG A 163 6.01 -20.66 -6.94
C ARG A 163 5.66 -19.27 -7.45
N SER A 164 6.33 -18.84 -8.52
CA SER A 164 6.00 -17.58 -9.18
C SER A 164 6.16 -17.66 -10.70
N LYS A 165 5.42 -16.81 -11.42
CA LYS A 165 5.55 -16.62 -12.87
C LYS A 165 5.65 -15.12 -13.15
N GLY A 166 6.67 -14.72 -13.91
CA GLY A 166 6.97 -13.31 -14.19
C GLY A 166 8.34 -12.92 -13.68
N LYS A 167 8.76 -11.68 -13.99
CA LYS A 167 10.08 -11.16 -13.60
C LYS A 167 9.99 -10.31 -12.34
N PHE A 168 9.84 -10.95 -11.19
CA PHE A 168 9.93 -10.27 -9.90
C PHE A 168 11.34 -9.72 -9.69
N LYS A 169 11.44 -8.58 -9.01
CA LYS A 169 12.72 -7.90 -8.80
C LYS A 169 13.43 -8.53 -7.60
N LYS A 170 14.74 -8.75 -7.72
CA LYS A 170 15.57 -9.40 -6.68
C LYS A 170 15.84 -8.53 -5.45
N ASP A 171 15.45 -7.26 -5.48
CA ASP A 171 15.71 -6.32 -4.39
C ASP A 171 14.55 -6.19 -3.38
N SER A 172 13.50 -6.98 -3.60
CA SER A 172 12.35 -7.13 -2.72
C SER A 172 12.08 -8.62 -2.46
N ALA A 173 11.95 -8.98 -1.19
CA ALA A 173 11.63 -10.31 -0.71
C ALA A 173 10.11 -10.61 -0.77
N GLY A 174 9.29 -9.66 -1.20
CA GLY A 174 7.86 -9.88 -1.35
C GLY A 174 7.04 -8.61 -1.44
N LEU A 175 5.88 -8.63 -0.79
CA LEU A 175 4.90 -7.56 -0.83
C LEU A 175 4.06 -7.52 0.45
N VAL A 176 3.86 -6.32 0.98
CA VAL A 176 2.88 -6.00 2.04
C VAL A 176 1.61 -5.51 1.37
N GLY A 177 0.56 -6.32 1.47
CA GLY A 177 -0.75 -6.00 0.91
C GLY A 177 -1.50 -5.05 1.83
N LEU A 178 -1.89 -3.89 1.32
CA LEU A 178 -2.70 -2.91 2.03
C LEU A 178 -4.12 -2.81 1.44
N GLY A 179 -4.55 -3.79 0.64
CA GLY A 179 -5.93 -3.87 0.14
C GLY A 179 -6.96 -4.08 1.24
N ARG A 180 -8.23 -4.18 0.85
CA ARG A 180 -9.39 -4.24 1.76
C ARG A 180 -9.78 -5.67 2.15
N GLY A 181 -9.16 -6.66 1.51
CA GLY A 181 -9.39 -8.07 1.81
C GLY A 181 -8.93 -8.46 3.21
N LYS A 182 -9.51 -9.55 3.74
CA LYS A 182 -9.30 -10.01 5.12
C LYS A 182 -7.87 -10.49 5.42
N LEU A 183 -7.09 -10.82 4.38
CA LEU A 183 -5.69 -11.27 4.50
C LEU A 183 -4.69 -10.16 4.19
N SER A 184 -5.14 -8.92 3.98
CA SER A 184 -4.25 -7.79 3.85
C SER A 184 -3.61 -7.52 5.21
N PHE A 185 -2.45 -6.86 5.22
CA PHE A 185 -1.77 -6.56 6.48
C PHE A 185 -2.66 -5.71 7.39
N ILE A 186 -3.18 -4.59 6.86
CA ILE A 186 -3.98 -3.62 7.62
C ILE A 186 -5.28 -4.22 8.20
N SER A 187 -5.96 -5.10 7.47
CA SER A 187 -7.19 -5.77 7.94
C SER A 187 -6.98 -6.69 9.14
N GLN A 188 -5.74 -7.15 9.35
CA GLN A 188 -5.38 -8.06 10.43
C GLN A 188 -4.89 -7.32 11.68
N LEU A 189 -4.64 -6.01 11.57
CA LEU A 189 -4.22 -5.19 12.68
C LEU A 189 -5.44 -4.79 13.49
N ARG A 190 -5.43 -5.04 14.79
CA ARG A 190 -6.50 -4.65 15.71
C ARG A 190 -6.45 -3.14 16.03
N ILE A 191 -6.37 -2.32 14.99
CA ILE A 191 -6.29 -0.86 15.01
C ILE A 191 -7.31 -0.28 14.02
N PRO A 192 -7.60 1.03 14.03
CA PRO A 192 -8.44 1.63 13.01
C PRO A 192 -7.90 1.41 11.59
N PHE A 193 -8.79 1.05 10.66
CA PHE A 193 -8.45 0.86 9.25
C PHE A 193 -8.19 2.21 8.57
N LYS A 194 -7.03 2.78 8.88
CA LYS A 194 -6.53 4.05 8.35
C LYS A 194 -5.05 3.95 8.11
N PHE A 195 -4.59 4.52 7.01
CA PHE A 195 -3.16 4.66 6.72
C PHE A 195 -2.91 5.85 5.82
N SER A 196 -1.72 6.42 5.89
CA SER A 196 -1.26 7.44 4.96
C SER A 196 0.18 7.23 4.55
N TYR A 197 0.52 7.64 3.33
CA TYR A 197 1.88 7.58 2.81
C TYR A 197 2.19 8.80 1.96
N CYS A 198 3.48 9.11 1.85
CA CYS A 198 4.01 10.20 1.04
C CYS A 198 5.02 9.61 0.06
N LEU A 199 4.68 9.52 -1.22
CA LEU A 199 5.60 8.96 -2.23
C LEU A 199 6.47 10.07 -2.82
N PHE A 200 7.74 9.78 -3.03
CA PHE A 200 8.75 10.72 -3.51
C PHE A 200 9.32 10.27 -4.84
N ASP A 201 9.92 11.17 -5.64
CA ASP A 201 10.48 10.73 -6.92
C ASP A 201 11.62 9.71 -6.68
N PRO A 202 11.44 8.44 -7.11
CA PRO A 202 12.44 7.40 -6.84
C PRO A 202 13.76 7.66 -7.58
N SER A 203 13.80 8.65 -8.49
CA SER A 203 15.04 9.19 -9.07
C SER A 203 16.01 9.74 -8.00
N HIS A 204 15.51 10.14 -6.83
CA HIS A 204 16.26 10.63 -5.66
C HIS A 204 16.37 9.55 -4.55
N PRO A 205 17.30 8.58 -4.67
CA PRO A 205 17.34 7.37 -3.83
C PRO A 205 17.76 7.60 -2.38
N SER A 206 18.27 8.78 -2.03
CA SER A 206 18.63 9.12 -0.65
C SER A 206 17.44 9.58 0.21
N SER A 207 16.26 9.72 -0.40
CA SER A 207 15.04 10.11 0.29
C SER A 207 14.41 8.90 0.97
N SER A 208 13.85 9.12 2.15
CA SER A 208 12.91 8.20 2.80
C SER A 208 11.70 9.01 3.28
N THR A 209 10.55 8.36 3.36
CA THR A 209 9.31 8.94 3.88
C THR A 209 8.64 7.98 4.84
N LYS A 210 7.42 8.29 5.29
CA LYS A 210 6.69 7.50 6.27
C LYS A 210 5.41 6.92 5.67
N LEU A 211 5.14 5.67 6.02
CA LEU A 211 3.82 5.04 5.98
C LEU A 211 3.28 5.07 7.41
N LEU A 212 2.25 5.86 7.68
CA LEU A 212 1.58 5.95 8.97
C LEU A 212 0.33 5.05 8.94
N MET A 213 0.02 4.38 10.04
CA MET A 213 -1.21 3.59 10.20
C MET A 213 -1.87 3.87 11.54
N GLY A 214 -3.19 3.65 11.59
CA GLY A 214 -4.00 3.73 12.81
C GLY A 214 -4.48 5.13 13.16
N GLU A 215 -4.66 5.40 14.46
CA GLU A 215 -5.35 6.59 14.98
C GLU A 215 -4.72 7.93 14.59
N ASP A 216 -3.39 7.98 14.42
CA ASP A 216 -2.67 9.22 14.10
C ASP A 216 -2.86 9.68 12.66
N VAL A 217 -3.46 8.85 11.80
CA VAL A 217 -3.73 9.18 10.40
C VAL A 217 -4.83 10.23 10.32
N LYS A 218 -4.48 11.39 9.77
CA LYS A 218 -5.41 12.51 9.57
C LYS A 218 -5.87 12.55 8.12
N ILE A 219 -7.19 12.59 7.93
CA ILE A 219 -7.81 12.87 6.64
C ILE A 219 -7.92 14.38 6.47
N ASN A 220 -7.46 14.89 5.33
CA ASN A 220 -7.59 16.30 4.99
C ASN A 220 -8.99 16.56 4.44
N GLU A 221 -9.85 17.14 5.27
CA GLU A 221 -11.26 17.41 4.97
C GLU A 221 -11.48 18.27 3.72
N GLN A 222 -10.54 19.17 3.40
CA GLN A 222 -10.62 20.06 2.24
C GLN A 222 -10.16 19.38 0.93
N HIS A 223 -9.39 18.29 1.04
CA HIS A 223 -8.78 17.61 -0.11
C HIS A 223 -9.16 16.13 -0.17
N ARG A 224 -10.35 15.79 0.30
CA ARG A 224 -10.86 14.41 0.31
C ARG A 224 -11.97 14.17 -0.70
N THR A 225 -12.06 12.92 -1.13
CA THR A 225 -13.19 12.37 -1.88
C THR A 225 -13.61 11.06 -1.22
N THR A 226 -14.85 10.64 -1.46
CA THR A 226 -15.42 9.42 -0.88
C THR A 226 -14.85 8.19 -1.55
N LEU A 227 -14.61 7.14 -0.77
CA LEU A 227 -14.45 5.81 -1.36
C LEU A 227 -15.79 5.42 -2.00
N ASP A 228 -15.73 4.93 -3.24
CA ASP A 228 -16.90 4.57 -4.03
C ASP A 228 -16.84 3.08 -4.41
N ASP A 229 -17.70 2.30 -3.77
CA ASP A 229 -17.79 0.86 -3.95
C ASP A 229 -18.66 0.46 -5.17
N ARG A 230 -19.40 1.41 -5.78
CA ARG A 230 -20.26 1.11 -6.95
C ARG A 230 -19.40 0.69 -8.12
N ASP A 231 -19.69 -0.43 -8.79
CA ASP A 231 -18.92 -0.92 -9.96
C ASP A 231 -17.40 -1.09 -9.72
N CYS A 232 -17.00 -1.26 -8.46
CA CYS A 232 -15.61 -1.50 -8.04
C CYS A 232 -15.46 -2.89 -7.42
N ASP A 233 -14.29 -3.49 -7.56
CA ASP A 233 -13.95 -4.69 -6.77
C ASP A 233 -13.81 -4.29 -5.29
N PRO A 234 -14.49 -4.97 -4.33
CA PRO A 234 -14.40 -4.65 -2.91
C PRO A 234 -12.99 -4.73 -2.31
N SER A 235 -12.06 -5.41 -2.99
CA SER A 235 -10.63 -5.46 -2.63
C SER A 235 -9.96 -4.08 -2.71
N HIS A 236 -10.45 -3.20 -3.59
CA HIS A 236 -9.74 -2.00 -4.01
C HIS A 236 -10.29 -0.72 -3.36
N TYR A 237 -9.42 0.28 -3.23
CA TYR A 237 -9.79 1.65 -2.89
C TYR A 237 -10.17 2.39 -4.17
N CYS A 238 -11.46 2.42 -4.48
CA CYS A 238 -11.97 3.16 -5.63
C CYS A 238 -12.47 4.54 -5.23
N VAL A 239 -12.26 5.51 -6.13
CA VAL A 239 -12.86 6.84 -6.09
C VAL A 239 -13.54 7.11 -7.42
N ARG A 240 -14.59 7.93 -7.41
CA ARG A 240 -15.34 8.29 -8.62
C ARG A 240 -14.61 9.36 -9.43
N LEU A 241 -14.13 9.01 -10.62
CA LEU A 241 -13.52 9.90 -11.60
C LEU A 241 -14.61 10.51 -12.50
N LYS A 242 -14.75 11.83 -12.49
CA LYS A 242 -15.72 12.58 -13.31
C LYS A 242 -15.14 13.06 -14.63
N SER A 243 -13.92 13.60 -14.62
CA SER A 243 -13.24 14.06 -15.83
C SER A 243 -11.73 14.14 -15.66
N ILE A 244 -11.02 14.29 -16.78
CA ILE A 244 -9.58 14.60 -16.81
C ILE A 244 -9.39 15.97 -17.44
N SER A 245 -8.74 16.90 -16.75
CA SER A 245 -8.41 18.22 -17.28
C SER A 245 -6.98 18.22 -17.81
N LEU A 246 -6.79 18.63 -19.07
CA LEU A 246 -5.51 18.87 -19.71
C LEU A 246 -5.36 20.37 -19.89
N ASN A 247 -4.54 21.00 -19.04
CA ASN A 247 -4.63 22.44 -18.79
C ASN A 247 -6.08 22.82 -18.46
N ASN A 248 -6.70 23.67 -19.29
CA ASN A 248 -8.09 24.12 -19.14
C ASN A 248 -9.10 23.30 -19.96
N LYS A 249 -8.65 22.30 -20.73
CA LYS A 249 -9.54 21.48 -21.58
C LYS A 249 -9.95 20.21 -20.87
N GLN A 250 -11.25 19.99 -20.76
CA GLN A 250 -11.79 18.78 -20.13
C GLN A 250 -11.95 17.63 -21.13
N VAL A 251 -11.53 16.46 -20.70
CA VAL A 251 -11.80 15.17 -21.33
C VAL A 251 -12.85 14.46 -20.47
N ASP A 252 -14.05 14.30 -21.02
CA ASP A 252 -15.13 13.60 -20.36
C ASP A 252 -14.89 12.08 -20.34
N VAL A 253 -14.95 11.51 -19.15
CA VAL A 253 -14.77 10.07 -18.90
C VAL A 253 -16.09 9.31 -18.75
N GLY A 254 -17.23 10.00 -18.77
CA GLY A 254 -18.56 9.38 -18.63
C GLY A 254 -18.85 8.85 -17.23
N GLU A 255 -18.19 9.42 -16.21
CA GLU A 255 -18.17 8.97 -14.80
C GLU A 255 -17.81 7.50 -14.59
N ASP A 256 -16.61 7.24 -14.08
CA ASP A 256 -16.12 5.88 -13.87
C ASP A 256 -15.33 5.78 -12.57
N ASN A 257 -14.97 4.59 -12.12
CA ASN A 257 -14.11 4.42 -10.96
C ASN A 257 -12.64 4.48 -11.34
N MET A 258 -11.83 4.94 -10.39
CA MET A 258 -10.39 4.88 -10.42
C MET A 258 -9.86 4.27 -9.12
N ILE A 259 -9.07 3.20 -9.25
CA ILE A 259 -8.40 2.52 -8.14
C ILE A 259 -7.17 3.33 -7.72
N ILE A 260 -6.97 3.52 -6.43
CA ILE A 260 -5.76 4.13 -5.87
C ILE A 260 -4.73 3.04 -5.55
N ASP A 261 -3.66 2.95 -6.36
CA ASP A 261 -2.74 1.82 -6.34
C ASP A 261 -1.26 2.24 -6.25
N SER A 262 -0.61 1.93 -5.12
CA SER A 262 0.82 2.13 -4.94
C SER A 262 1.69 1.06 -5.63
N GLY A 263 1.14 -0.13 -5.89
CA GLY A 263 1.81 -1.25 -6.54
C GLY A 263 1.95 -1.09 -8.06
N THR A 264 1.07 -0.29 -8.68
CA THR A 264 1.17 0.07 -10.11
C THR A 264 1.99 1.34 -10.32
N THR A 265 3.13 1.25 -11.03
CA THR A 265 3.99 2.43 -11.28
C THR A 265 3.28 3.55 -12.07
N PHE A 266 2.64 3.20 -13.18
CA PHE A 266 2.10 4.14 -14.17
C PHE A 266 0.58 4.14 -14.16
N THR A 267 -0.03 5.32 -14.14
CA THR A 267 -1.48 5.46 -14.23
C THR A 267 -2.01 4.73 -15.46
N ARG A 268 -3.02 3.89 -15.25
CA ARG A 268 -3.69 3.13 -16.31
C ARG A 268 -5.11 3.65 -16.50
N LEU A 269 -5.51 3.83 -17.75
CA LEU A 269 -6.88 4.24 -18.08
C LEU A 269 -7.54 3.15 -18.94
N LYS A 270 -8.84 2.92 -18.74
CA LYS A 270 -9.65 2.09 -19.64
C LYS A 270 -9.50 2.58 -21.07
N LYS A 271 -9.68 1.69 -22.04
CA LYS A 271 -9.32 1.96 -23.44
C LYS A 271 -10.04 3.20 -23.98
N SER A 272 -11.34 3.30 -23.78
CA SER A 272 -12.18 4.42 -24.27
C SER A 272 -11.73 5.77 -23.69
N ILE A 273 -11.42 5.81 -22.40
CA ILE A 273 -10.94 7.02 -21.71
C ILE A 273 -9.53 7.38 -22.19
N PHE A 274 -8.64 6.38 -22.29
CA PHE A 274 -7.27 6.57 -22.76
C PHE A 274 -7.21 7.13 -24.19
N GLU A 275 -8.08 6.65 -25.09
CA GLU A 275 -8.14 7.11 -26.48
C GLU A 275 -8.54 8.58 -26.58
N LYS A 276 -9.54 9.02 -25.81
CA LYS A 276 -9.91 10.45 -25.72
C LYS A 276 -8.79 11.29 -25.09
N PHE A 277 -8.21 10.81 -23.99
CA PHE A 277 -7.10 11.47 -23.31
C PHE A 277 -5.93 11.70 -24.27
N ILE A 278 -5.49 10.66 -24.97
CA ILE A 278 -4.32 10.76 -25.83
C ILE A 278 -4.58 11.55 -27.10
N GLN A 279 -5.80 11.51 -27.64
CA GLN A 279 -6.20 12.39 -28.73
C GLN A 279 -5.99 13.84 -28.33
N GLU A 280 -6.41 14.21 -27.13
CA GLU A 280 -6.27 15.58 -26.67
C GLU A 280 -4.82 15.95 -26.34
N VAL A 281 -4.04 15.05 -25.72
CA VAL A 281 -2.60 15.30 -25.53
C VAL A 281 -1.90 15.51 -26.87
N ASN A 282 -2.24 14.75 -27.92
CA ASN A 282 -1.67 14.95 -29.25
C ASN A 282 -2.08 16.29 -29.88
N ASN A 283 -3.32 16.74 -29.65
CA ASN A 283 -3.75 18.06 -30.12
C ASN A 283 -2.93 19.20 -29.48
N ILE A 284 -2.59 19.04 -28.20
CA ILE A 284 -1.81 20.03 -27.44
C ILE A 284 -0.31 19.95 -27.78
N MET A 285 0.26 18.73 -27.75
CA MET A 285 1.70 18.51 -27.89
C MET A 285 2.18 18.42 -29.35
N GLY A 286 1.26 18.26 -30.30
CA GLY A 286 1.58 18.10 -31.71
C GLY A 286 2.10 16.70 -32.07
N ARG A 287 3.16 16.64 -32.90
CA ARG A 287 3.64 15.38 -33.48
C ARG A 287 4.34 14.50 -32.44
N ARG A 288 3.92 13.24 -32.38
CA ARG A 288 4.60 12.19 -31.58
C ARG A 288 5.92 11.77 -32.21
N SER A 289 6.90 11.48 -31.36
CA SER A 289 8.11 10.75 -31.76
C SER A 289 7.87 9.24 -31.73
N ASP A 290 8.82 8.49 -32.30
CA ASP A 290 8.79 7.02 -32.24
C ASP A 290 8.84 6.52 -30.79
N PRO A 291 8.19 5.38 -30.47
CA PRO A 291 8.22 4.78 -29.14
C PRO A 291 9.64 4.65 -28.59
N LYS A 292 9.83 5.02 -27.32
CA LYS A 292 11.12 4.96 -26.64
C LYS A 292 11.16 3.82 -25.64
N LYS A 293 12.34 3.26 -25.43
CA LYS A 293 12.57 2.22 -24.41
C LYS A 293 13.62 2.74 -23.42
N ILE A 294 13.24 2.85 -22.15
CA ILE A 294 14.15 3.25 -21.07
C ILE A 294 14.18 2.12 -20.05
N GLY A 295 15.35 1.53 -19.84
CA GLY A 295 15.49 0.33 -19.00
C GLY A 295 14.51 -0.76 -19.44
N ASN A 296 13.56 -1.10 -18.56
CA ASN A 296 12.54 -2.12 -18.82
C ASN A 296 11.21 -1.58 -19.35
N TYR A 297 11.05 -0.25 -19.46
CA TYR A 297 9.80 0.36 -19.87
C TYR A 297 9.81 0.75 -21.34
N LYS A 298 8.74 0.34 -22.04
CA LYS A 298 8.39 0.87 -23.36
C LYS A 298 7.39 2.01 -23.18
N TYR A 299 7.73 3.16 -23.71
CA TYR A 299 6.88 4.36 -23.78
C TYR A 299 6.37 4.48 -25.20
N GLU A 300 5.06 4.35 -25.35
CA GLU A 300 4.43 4.44 -26.66
C GLU A 300 4.22 5.90 -27.07
N HIS A 301 4.00 6.80 -26.09
CA HIS A 301 3.66 8.19 -26.33
C HIS A 301 4.77 9.10 -25.81
N CYS A 302 5.60 9.58 -26.73
CA CYS A 302 6.68 10.52 -26.47
C CYS A 302 6.59 11.70 -27.43
N TYR A 303 7.07 12.85 -26.96
CA TYR A 303 7.07 14.13 -27.68
C TYR A 303 8.47 14.73 -27.57
N GLU A 304 8.92 15.43 -28.61
CA GLU A 304 10.19 16.14 -28.55
C GLU A 304 10.14 17.26 -27.51
N PHE A 305 11.18 17.36 -26.71
CA PHE A 305 11.29 18.40 -25.70
C PHE A 305 11.60 19.75 -26.36
N GLN A 306 10.87 20.79 -25.95
CA GLN A 306 11.14 22.17 -26.33
C GLN A 306 11.18 23.02 -25.06
N GLU A 307 12.27 23.75 -24.85
CA GLU A 307 12.56 24.40 -23.55
C GLU A 307 11.57 25.52 -23.20
N ASN A 308 11.11 26.30 -24.18
CA ASN A 308 10.31 27.51 -23.97
C ASN A 308 8.84 27.40 -24.41
N THR A 309 8.38 26.23 -24.84
CA THR A 309 7.10 26.09 -25.57
C THR A 309 6.32 24.85 -25.16
N GLN A 310 6.59 24.25 -23.99
CA GLN A 310 5.88 23.05 -23.54
C GLN A 310 4.39 23.35 -23.39
N PRO A 311 3.51 22.81 -24.25
CA PRO A 311 2.13 23.28 -24.29
C PRO A 311 1.23 22.56 -23.28
N LEU A 312 1.67 21.43 -22.71
CA LEU A 312 0.95 20.71 -21.65
C LEU A 312 1.67 20.86 -20.31
N ASP A 313 1.16 21.76 -19.47
CA ASP A 313 1.77 22.09 -18.18
C ASP A 313 1.08 21.40 -17.01
N SER A 314 -0.18 21.01 -17.16
CA SER A 314 -0.94 20.36 -16.08
C SER A 314 -1.90 19.30 -16.59
N VAL A 315 -1.99 18.22 -15.81
CA VAL A 315 -3.02 17.18 -15.92
C VAL A 315 -3.73 17.14 -14.57
N SER A 316 -5.06 17.14 -14.54
CA SER A 316 -5.82 16.99 -13.30
C SER A 316 -6.84 15.88 -13.42
N PHE A 317 -6.86 14.98 -12.44
CA PHE A 317 -7.98 14.05 -12.27
C PHE A 317 -9.03 14.75 -11.41
N VAL A 318 -10.26 14.83 -11.91
CA VAL A 318 -11.39 15.48 -11.22
C VAL A 318 -12.29 14.38 -10.66
N PHE A 319 -12.39 14.31 -9.33
CA PHE A 319 -13.17 13.30 -8.64
C PHE A 319 -14.52 13.86 -8.17
N GLU A 320 -15.33 13.01 -7.55
CA GLU A 320 -16.54 13.42 -6.83
C GLU A 320 -16.25 14.50 -5.77
N ASN A 321 -17.26 15.34 -5.51
CA ASN A 321 -17.17 16.60 -4.77
C ASN A 321 -16.23 17.65 -5.39
N ASP A 322 -15.95 17.51 -6.69
CA ASP A 322 -15.12 18.39 -7.50
C ASP A 322 -13.67 18.51 -7.00
N LEU A 323 -13.21 17.51 -6.23
CA LEU A 323 -11.81 17.40 -5.82
C LEU A 323 -10.93 17.28 -7.06
N ARG A 324 -9.98 18.21 -7.22
CA ARG A 324 -9.00 18.20 -8.31
C ARG A 324 -7.65 17.75 -7.80
N LEU A 325 -7.23 16.54 -8.18
CA LEU A 325 -5.84 16.11 -8.02
C LEU A 325 -5.01 16.68 -9.18
N LYS A 326 -4.39 17.85 -8.95
CA LYS A 326 -3.59 18.56 -9.96
C LYS A 326 -2.16 18.03 -9.98
N LEU A 327 -1.82 17.34 -11.06
CA LEU A 327 -0.51 16.73 -11.23
C LEU A 327 0.53 17.72 -11.76
N LYS A 328 1.76 17.59 -11.26
CA LYS A 328 2.96 18.27 -11.77
C LYS A 328 3.57 17.43 -12.89
N LYS A 329 4.44 18.04 -13.73
CA LYS A 329 5.05 17.35 -14.88
C LYS A 329 5.71 16.00 -14.52
N VAL A 330 6.42 15.94 -13.40
CA VAL A 330 7.06 14.70 -12.89
C VAL A 330 6.08 13.55 -12.63
N ASN A 331 4.80 13.86 -12.42
CA ASN A 331 3.77 12.85 -12.15
C ASN A 331 3.27 12.19 -13.45
N PHE A 332 3.25 12.90 -14.58
CA PHE A 332 2.64 12.44 -15.84
C PHE A 332 3.61 12.36 -17.05
N PHE A 333 4.85 12.85 -16.90
CA PHE A 333 5.92 12.73 -17.88
C PHE A 333 7.21 12.21 -17.24
N ASP A 334 7.90 11.33 -17.97
CA ASP A 334 9.33 11.07 -17.78
C ASP A 334 10.13 11.85 -18.84
N GLU A 335 11.23 12.44 -18.39
CA GLU A 335 12.14 13.19 -19.24
C GLU A 335 13.29 12.28 -19.70
N ILE A 336 13.49 12.19 -21.02
CA ILE A 336 14.62 11.47 -21.62
C ILE A 336 15.67 12.48 -22.04
N TYR A 337 16.91 12.24 -21.63
CA TYR A 337 18.06 13.09 -21.93
C TYR A 337 18.85 12.53 -23.12
N ASP A 338 19.56 13.42 -23.82
CA ASP A 338 20.59 13.05 -24.79
C ASP A 338 21.88 12.74 -24.02
N ASP A 339 22.36 11.50 -24.12
CA ASP A 339 23.42 10.96 -23.26
C ASP A 339 24.76 11.74 -23.38
N ASP A 340 25.02 12.34 -24.54
CA ASP A 340 26.28 13.05 -24.81
C ASP A 340 26.26 14.54 -24.40
N ALA A 341 25.08 15.14 -24.22
CA ALA A 341 24.93 16.57 -23.95
C ALA A 341 24.18 16.89 -22.65
N GLY A 342 23.60 15.90 -21.99
CA GLY A 342 22.77 16.10 -20.80
C GLY A 342 21.53 16.96 -21.05
N ARG A 343 21.14 17.18 -22.31
CA ARG A 343 19.99 18.00 -22.70
C ARG A 343 18.73 17.14 -22.77
N LYS A 344 17.62 17.63 -22.24
CA LYS A 344 16.32 16.97 -22.38
C LYS A 344 15.96 16.87 -23.87
N LYS A 345 15.60 15.67 -24.30
CA LYS A 345 15.29 15.35 -25.70
C LYS A 345 13.85 14.94 -25.90
N TYR A 346 13.28 14.17 -24.97
CA TYR A 346 11.88 13.74 -25.06
C TYR A 346 11.13 13.85 -23.74
N LEU A 347 9.84 14.13 -23.84
CA LEU A 347 8.85 13.97 -22.76
C LEU A 347 7.99 12.75 -23.10
N CYS A 348 8.00 11.74 -22.24
CA CYS A 348 7.28 10.48 -22.46
C CYS A 348 6.20 10.29 -21.40
N LEU A 349 4.95 10.09 -21.82
CA LEU A 349 3.82 9.96 -20.92
C LEU A 349 3.95 8.75 -20.01
N THR A 350 3.65 8.94 -18.73
CA THR A 350 3.54 7.89 -17.71
C THR A 350 2.08 7.47 -17.48
N VAL A 351 1.15 7.97 -18.29
CA VAL A 351 -0.23 7.49 -18.40
C VAL A 351 -0.31 6.49 -19.55
N LYS A 352 -0.86 5.30 -19.30
CA LYS A 352 -0.93 4.21 -20.29
C LYS A 352 -2.34 3.65 -20.40
N LYS A 353 -2.63 3.02 -21.52
CA LYS A 353 -3.81 2.16 -21.64
C LYS A 353 -3.71 0.99 -20.65
N PHE A 354 -4.83 0.63 -20.03
CA PHE A 354 -4.96 -0.58 -19.23
C PHE A 354 -4.75 -1.83 -20.12
N GLN A 355 -4.12 -2.85 -19.56
CA GLN A 355 -3.82 -4.11 -20.26
C GLN A 355 -4.31 -5.27 -19.40
N GLY A 356 -5.52 -5.76 -19.69
CA GLY A 356 -6.16 -6.86 -18.99
C GLY A 356 -7.53 -7.18 -19.58
N ALA A 357 -8.14 -8.28 -19.15
CA ALA A 357 -9.44 -8.71 -19.66
C ALA A 357 -10.60 -7.86 -19.12
N LYS A 358 -10.51 -7.44 -17.85
CA LYS A 358 -11.43 -6.50 -17.21
C LYS A 358 -10.75 -5.14 -17.18
N GLU A 359 -11.19 -4.20 -18.01
CA GLU A 359 -10.58 -2.87 -18.07
C GLU A 359 -10.90 -2.07 -16.80
N GLU A 360 -9.88 -1.46 -16.20
CA GLU A 360 -10.00 -0.63 -14.99
C GLU A 360 -9.20 0.68 -15.16
N ASN A 361 -9.59 1.73 -14.42
CA ASN A 361 -8.75 2.91 -14.28
C ASN A 361 -7.96 2.79 -12.97
N VAL A 362 -6.67 3.09 -13.00
CA VAL A 362 -5.76 2.96 -11.87
C VAL A 362 -4.91 4.21 -11.78
N LEU A 363 -4.98 4.92 -10.67
CA LEU A 363 -4.05 5.99 -10.31
C LEU A 363 -2.76 5.35 -9.80
N GLY A 364 -1.73 5.29 -10.65
CA GLY A 364 -0.46 4.66 -10.29
C GLY A 364 0.40 5.53 -9.37
N SER A 365 1.39 4.93 -8.75
CA SER A 365 2.27 5.57 -7.77
C SER A 365 3.03 6.80 -8.29
N ARG A 366 3.34 6.88 -9.60
CA ARG A 366 3.94 8.09 -10.20
C ARG A 366 3.03 9.31 -10.06
N ALA A 367 1.73 9.12 -10.23
CA ALA A 367 0.74 10.19 -10.11
C ALA A 367 0.47 10.61 -8.65
N GLN A 368 0.96 9.82 -7.69
CA GLN A 368 0.81 10.06 -6.26
C GLN A 368 2.07 10.69 -5.63
N ILE A 369 3.13 10.93 -6.40
CA ILE A 369 4.36 11.57 -5.92
C ILE A 369 4.09 13.01 -5.47
N ASP A 370 4.68 13.39 -4.34
CA ASP A 370 4.52 14.69 -3.68
C ASP A 370 3.08 14.98 -3.20
N PHE A 371 2.35 13.91 -2.89
CA PHE A 371 1.11 13.94 -2.14
C PHE A 371 1.22 13.04 -0.91
N GLU A 372 0.76 13.55 0.22
CA GLU A 372 0.30 12.69 1.31
C GLU A 372 -1.06 12.14 0.93
N VAL A 373 -1.07 10.86 0.56
CA VAL A 373 -2.29 10.10 0.31
C VAL A 373 -2.70 9.46 1.63
N ALA A 374 -3.87 9.82 2.14
CA ALA A 374 -4.42 9.24 3.35
C ALA A 374 -5.74 8.55 3.04
N ILE A 375 -5.88 7.31 3.51
CA ILE A 375 -7.04 6.44 3.29
C ILE A 375 -7.62 6.08 4.65
N SER A 376 -8.93 6.24 4.78
CA SER A 376 -9.73 5.74 5.89
C SER A 376 -10.84 4.86 5.33
N ASP A 377 -10.97 3.63 5.82
CA ASP A 377 -12.06 2.69 5.49
C ASP A 377 -12.68 2.14 6.78
N THR A 378 -13.09 3.06 7.66
CA THR A 378 -13.86 2.72 8.87
C THR A 378 -15.35 2.90 8.59
N PRO A 379 -16.26 2.24 9.35
CA PRO A 379 -17.71 2.34 9.12
C PRO A 379 -18.24 3.77 8.97
N ASP A 380 -17.72 4.70 9.78
CA ASP A 380 -18.13 6.12 9.78
C ASP A 380 -17.25 7.03 8.91
N ASN A 381 -16.15 6.53 8.34
CA ASN A 381 -15.15 7.36 7.67
C ASN A 381 -14.51 6.58 6.51
N LYS A 382 -15.12 6.68 5.31
CA LYS A 382 -14.69 6.05 4.06
C LYS A 382 -14.23 7.07 3.03
N TYR A 383 -12.97 7.49 3.12
CA TYR A 383 -12.43 8.58 2.31
C TYR A 383 -10.99 8.34 1.89
N VAL A 384 -10.62 8.97 0.78
CA VAL A 384 -9.24 9.20 0.37
C VAL A 384 -9.00 10.69 0.32
N SER A 385 -7.89 11.17 0.90
CA SER A 385 -7.45 12.55 0.74
C SER A 385 -6.08 12.63 0.09
N PHE A 386 -5.89 13.66 -0.75
CA PHE A 386 -4.64 13.96 -1.42
C PHE A 386 -4.14 15.34 -0.99
N THR A 387 -3.17 15.40 -0.09
CA THR A 387 -2.60 16.67 0.37
C THR A 387 -1.26 16.89 -0.30
N GLU A 388 -1.07 17.98 -1.03
CA GLU A 388 0.25 18.33 -1.58
C GLU A 388 1.29 18.42 -0.45
N LYS A 389 2.41 17.71 -0.61
CA LYS A 389 3.47 17.63 0.39
C LYS A 389 4.80 17.31 -0.30
N ASN A 390 5.88 18.00 0.06
CA ASN A 390 7.20 17.61 -0.42
C ASN A 390 7.62 16.29 0.24
N CYS A 391 7.64 15.21 -0.51
CA CYS A 391 7.98 13.88 0.00
C CYS A 391 9.48 13.58 -0.14
N ASN A 392 10.28 14.41 -0.83
CA ASN A 392 11.72 14.21 -0.92
C ASN A 392 12.38 14.67 0.39
N GLY A 393 12.56 13.75 1.33
CA GLY A 393 13.00 13.96 2.71
C GLY A 393 14.20 14.91 2.92
N LYS A 394 13.91 16.20 2.96
CA LYS A 394 14.50 17.14 3.91
C LYS A 394 13.33 17.76 4.67
N GLN A 395 13.03 17.22 5.86
CA GLN A 395 12.42 18.08 6.88
C GLN A 395 13.46 19.17 7.16
N SER A 396 13.34 20.32 6.50
CA SER A 396 13.83 21.54 7.12
C SER A 396 13.09 21.66 8.45
N ASN A 397 13.83 21.76 9.54
CA ASN A 397 13.31 22.36 10.75
C ASN A 397 12.85 23.78 10.39
N ILE A 398 11.62 23.94 9.92
CA ILE A 398 10.96 25.24 9.88
C ILE A 398 10.41 25.45 11.28
N ASN A 399 11.32 25.62 12.23
CA ASN A 399 11.02 26.35 13.45
C ASN A 399 11.10 27.84 13.09
N ASN A 400 9.99 28.53 13.25
CA ASN A 400 9.90 29.97 13.54
C ASN A 400 10.48 30.99 12.54
N THR A 401 10.08 30.93 11.28
CA THR A 401 10.03 32.14 10.43
C THR A 401 8.94 31.94 9.38
N ASN A 402 7.72 32.35 9.73
CA ASN A 402 6.66 32.80 8.79
C ASN A 402 5.43 33.28 9.57
N LYS A 403 5.64 33.97 10.69
CA LYS A 403 4.60 34.75 11.38
C LYS A 403 4.65 36.25 11.06
N GLU A 404 5.57 36.70 10.21
CA GLU A 404 5.73 38.13 9.87
C GLU A 404 5.33 38.50 8.43
N GLU A 405 5.11 37.54 7.52
CA GLU A 405 4.67 37.88 6.14
C GLU A 405 3.14 37.86 5.92
N GLN A 406 2.33 37.60 6.96
CA GLN A 406 0.86 37.73 6.88
C GLN A 406 0.29 39.06 7.41
N LEU A 407 1.14 40.05 7.71
CA LEU A 407 0.70 41.39 8.15
C LEU A 407 1.05 42.54 7.19
N ALA A 408 1.53 42.26 5.97
CA ALA A 408 1.93 43.31 5.02
C ALA A 408 0.95 43.56 3.85
N PHE A 409 -0.33 43.17 3.97
CA PHE A 409 -1.39 43.50 2.99
C PHE A 409 -2.69 43.98 3.63
N GLN A 410 -2.60 44.70 4.74
CA GLN A 410 -3.65 45.60 5.20
C GLN A 410 -3.03 46.91 5.67
N GLU A 411 -2.71 47.78 4.71
CA GLU A 411 -2.89 49.23 4.77
C GLU A 411 -2.97 49.81 3.35
#